data_AF-C7M7S3-F1
#
_entry.id   AF-C7M7S3-F1
#
_cell.length_a   1.000
_cell.length_b   1.000
_cell.length_c   1.000
_cell.angle_alpha   90.00
_cell.angle_beta   90.00
_cell.angle_gamma   90.00
#
_symmetry.space_group_name_H-M   'P 1'
#
loop_
_entity.id
_entity.type
_entity.pdbx_description
1 polymer ?
#
loop_
_entity_poly.entity_id
_entity_poly.type
_entity_poly.pdbx_seq_one_letter_code
_entity_poly.pdbx_strand_id
1 'polypeptide(L)'
;MKRKIILTVFLMLNLGFAVAQAKNSRKEYTAVDNHTYKKGETLAFGVPAKGTQYENIFINDIITTGDYISMFTGGSVEKKSSDNATKEQLSALGNKATIKYFANGIENNKLVVLKLDDKKEIRAFFDKALQNGEIKSQAQDFQTTADKIFANATRGKGDGNGTVKSFSPKFDVKILSVVGDKKAQTVTVNLLISHKLVHQKVCFNEDSSHLWYNAKAYDFEGNTYLSKEVGIGSDRNSYYACNTVPTEVPVKAFVTFKQILPSVKGLKFASILTKFGPTDGWDREVTYLELSDLVIDWK
;
A
#
# COMPACT_ATOMS: atom_id res chain seq x y z
N MET A 1 14.58 -16.52 44.12
CA MET A 1 14.78 -17.67 43.22
C MET A 1 13.48 -17.96 42.49
N LYS A 2 13.33 -17.56 41.21
CA LYS A 2 12.23 -17.99 40.30
C LYS A 2 12.38 -17.51 38.83
N ARG A 3 13.52 -16.91 38.45
CA ARG A 3 13.80 -16.42 37.07
C ARG A 3 14.91 -17.18 36.32
N LYS A 4 15.44 -18.28 36.87
CA LYS A 4 16.58 -19.02 36.28
C LYS A 4 16.21 -20.27 35.47
N ILE A 5 14.92 -20.59 35.31
CA ILE A 5 14.49 -21.85 34.64
C ILE A 5 13.99 -21.62 33.20
N ILE A 6 13.66 -20.38 32.81
CA ILE A 6 13.08 -20.10 31.48
C ILE A 6 14.15 -20.00 30.36
N LEU A 7 15.40 -19.64 30.68
CA LEU A 7 16.46 -19.51 29.66
C LEU A 7 17.05 -20.85 29.20
N THR A 8 17.06 -21.87 30.07
CA THR A 8 17.64 -23.18 29.75
C THR A 8 16.73 -24.00 28.83
N VAL A 9 15.41 -23.74 28.86
CA VAL A 9 14.43 -24.39 27.98
C VAL A 9 14.51 -23.85 26.54
N PHE A 10 14.86 -22.58 26.34
CA PHE A 10 15.06 -22.00 24.99
C PHE A 10 16.37 -22.46 24.30
N LEU A 11 17.41 -22.79 25.07
CA LEU A 11 18.68 -23.28 24.52
C LEU A 11 18.61 -24.75 24.07
N MET A 12 17.89 -25.60 24.80
CA MET A 12 17.73 -27.02 24.46
C MET A 12 16.84 -27.24 23.22
N LEU A 13 15.90 -26.33 22.93
CA LEU A 13 15.11 -26.37 21.70
C LEU A 13 16.01 -26.14 20.46
N ASN A 14 17.01 -25.27 20.53
CA ASN A 14 17.84 -24.91 19.37
C ASN A 14 18.83 -25.99 18.92
N LEU A 15 19.24 -26.93 19.78
CA LEU A 15 20.12 -28.04 19.38
C LEU A 15 19.38 -29.07 18.51
N GLY A 16 18.10 -29.32 18.80
CA GLY A 16 17.23 -30.10 17.93
C GLY A 16 16.89 -29.37 16.62
N PHE A 17 16.63 -28.06 16.68
CA PHE A 17 16.29 -27.26 15.49
C PHE A 17 17.46 -27.06 14.53
N ALA A 18 18.70 -26.86 14.99
CA ALA A 18 19.84 -26.65 14.08
C ALA A 18 20.19 -27.93 13.29
N VAL A 19 20.13 -29.10 13.93
CA VAL A 19 20.42 -30.40 13.28
C VAL A 19 19.23 -30.89 12.44
N ALA A 20 17.99 -30.59 12.85
CA ALA A 20 16.79 -30.87 12.05
C ALA A 20 16.60 -29.89 10.88
N GLN A 21 17.00 -28.62 11.01
CA GLN A 21 17.05 -27.65 9.90
C GLN A 21 18.08 -28.07 8.85
N ALA A 22 19.23 -28.64 9.25
CA ALA A 22 20.24 -29.10 8.30
C ALA A 22 19.72 -30.23 7.37
N LYS A 23 18.84 -31.12 7.86
CA LYS A 23 18.25 -32.21 7.05
C LYS A 23 17.00 -31.81 6.25
N ASN A 24 16.22 -30.82 6.69
CA ASN A 24 14.98 -30.41 5.99
C ASN A 24 15.12 -29.15 5.11
N SER A 25 16.23 -28.40 5.20
CA SER A 25 16.46 -27.13 4.47
C SER A 25 16.76 -27.26 2.97
N ARG A 26 16.92 -28.49 2.45
CA ARG A 26 17.07 -28.77 1.01
C ARG A 26 15.74 -28.97 0.28
N LYS A 27 14.62 -28.97 1.01
CA LYS A 27 13.31 -29.18 0.39
C LYS A 27 12.91 -27.92 -0.37
N GLU A 28 12.61 -28.13 -1.65
CA GLU A 28 11.88 -27.18 -2.48
C GLU A 28 10.58 -26.79 -1.76
N TYR A 29 10.08 -25.59 -2.02
CA TYR A 29 8.86 -25.11 -1.39
C TYR A 29 7.84 -24.71 -2.44
N THR A 30 6.70 -25.39 -2.43
CA THR A 30 5.52 -24.97 -3.18
C THR A 30 4.82 -23.87 -2.41
N ALA A 31 4.83 -22.65 -2.94
CA ALA A 31 4.27 -21.47 -2.31
C ALA A 31 2.79 -21.25 -2.67
N VAL A 32 2.20 -20.20 -2.11
CA VAL A 32 0.80 -19.79 -2.35
C VAL A 32 0.47 -19.43 -3.80
N ASP A 33 1.46 -19.28 -4.66
CA ASP A 33 1.31 -19.09 -6.11
C ASP A 33 1.27 -20.41 -6.89
N ASN A 34 1.27 -21.55 -6.19
CA ASN A 34 1.40 -22.90 -6.73
C ASN A 34 2.70 -23.16 -7.52
N HIS A 35 3.69 -22.26 -7.42
CA HIS A 35 5.02 -22.47 -7.98
C HIS A 35 5.93 -23.13 -6.93
N THR A 36 6.81 -24.03 -7.38
CA THR A 36 7.76 -24.72 -6.51
C THR A 36 9.13 -24.11 -6.65
N TYR A 37 9.54 -23.39 -5.60
CA TYR A 37 10.81 -22.67 -5.53
C TYR A 37 11.92 -23.53 -4.94
N LYS A 38 13.14 -23.36 -5.47
CA LYS A 38 14.29 -24.21 -5.16
C LYS A 38 15.49 -23.41 -4.69
N LYS A 39 16.37 -24.09 -3.94
CA LYS A 39 17.66 -23.52 -3.55
C LYS A 39 18.45 -23.12 -4.79
N GLY A 40 19.04 -21.93 -4.75
CA GLY A 40 19.85 -21.36 -5.82
C GLY A 40 19.07 -20.51 -6.82
N GLU A 41 17.73 -20.59 -6.83
CA GLU A 41 16.91 -19.72 -7.68
C GLU A 41 16.99 -18.28 -7.22
N THR A 42 17.01 -17.37 -8.19
CA THR A 42 16.98 -15.93 -7.95
C THR A 42 15.53 -15.47 -7.78
N LEU A 43 15.30 -14.67 -6.74
CA LEU A 43 14.04 -13.96 -6.55
C LEU A 43 14.15 -12.53 -7.09
N ALA A 44 13.06 -12.06 -7.68
CA ALA A 44 12.88 -10.66 -8.04
C ALA A 44 11.98 -9.97 -7.02
N PHE A 45 12.37 -8.78 -6.59
CA PHE A 45 11.58 -7.97 -5.67
C PHE A 45 10.61 -7.06 -6.43
N GLY A 46 9.43 -6.85 -5.85
CA GLY A 46 8.40 -5.98 -6.36
C GLY A 46 8.44 -4.60 -5.72
N VAL A 47 7.31 -4.14 -5.19
CA VAL A 47 7.17 -2.82 -4.58
C VAL A 47 7.03 -2.99 -3.06
N PRO A 48 7.62 -2.10 -2.24
CA PRO A 48 7.45 -2.17 -0.78
C PRO A 48 6.02 -1.84 -0.37
N ALA A 49 5.45 -2.58 0.58
CA ALA A 49 4.08 -2.34 1.08
C ALA A 49 3.97 -1.20 2.11
N LYS A 50 5.09 -0.66 2.61
CA LYS A 50 5.13 0.38 3.65
C LYS A 50 5.97 1.59 3.21
N GLY A 51 5.49 2.30 2.20
CA GLY A 51 6.16 3.48 1.64
C GLY A 51 7.51 3.11 1.02
N THR A 52 8.62 3.41 1.70
CA THR A 52 9.98 3.05 1.25
C THR A 52 10.49 1.72 1.81
N GLN A 53 9.75 1.10 2.73
CA GLN A 53 10.12 -0.13 3.41
C GLN A 53 9.21 -1.31 3.05
N TYR A 54 9.79 -2.49 2.99
CA TYR A 54 9.05 -3.74 2.81
C TYR A 54 8.47 -4.20 4.14
N GLU A 55 7.23 -4.64 4.18
CA GLU A 55 6.56 -5.14 5.38
C GLU A 55 7.03 -6.55 5.73
N ASN A 56 7.18 -7.43 4.72
CA ASN A 56 7.44 -8.86 4.93
C ASN A 56 8.88 -9.28 4.58
N ILE A 57 9.76 -8.34 4.29
CA ILE A 57 11.16 -8.58 3.94
C ILE A 57 12.07 -7.82 4.90
N PHE A 58 13.04 -8.52 5.47
CA PHE A 58 13.94 -8.03 6.51
C PHE A 58 15.40 -8.25 6.13
N ILE A 59 16.27 -7.35 6.58
CA ILE A 59 17.72 -7.54 6.57
C ILE A 59 18.15 -7.84 8.00
N ASN A 60 18.81 -8.98 8.17
CA ASN A 60 19.22 -9.49 9.46
C ASN A 60 20.73 -9.67 9.51
N ASP A 61 21.33 -9.36 10.65
CA ASP A 61 22.70 -9.77 10.92
C ASP A 61 22.78 -11.30 11.11
N ILE A 62 23.79 -11.92 10.50
CA ILE A 62 24.05 -13.35 10.63
C ILE A 62 24.63 -13.65 12.02
N ILE A 63 24.09 -14.68 12.67
CA ILE A 63 24.70 -15.29 13.85
C ILE A 63 25.77 -16.27 13.38
N THR A 64 27.02 -16.00 13.74
CA THR A 64 28.19 -16.80 13.37
C THR A 64 28.49 -17.87 14.41
N THR A 65 29.26 -18.89 14.04
CA THR A 65 29.80 -19.88 15.00
C THR A 65 30.60 -19.22 16.12
N GLY A 66 31.32 -18.14 15.83
CA GLY A 66 32.05 -17.36 16.83
C GLY A 66 31.13 -16.71 17.86
N ASP A 67 29.97 -16.18 17.43
CA ASP A 67 28.95 -15.64 18.33
C ASP A 67 28.44 -16.74 19.29
N TYR A 68 28.19 -17.94 18.78
CA TYR A 68 27.80 -19.08 19.63
C TYR A 68 28.89 -19.43 20.64
N ILE A 69 30.14 -19.57 20.20
CA ILE A 69 31.26 -19.89 21.10
C ILE A 69 31.36 -18.83 22.19
N SER A 70 31.28 -17.54 21.86
CA SER A 70 31.31 -16.45 22.84
C SER A 70 30.17 -16.57 23.86
N MET A 71 28.93 -16.84 23.41
CA MET A 71 27.80 -17.06 24.34
C MET A 71 28.03 -18.26 25.26
N PHE A 72 28.60 -19.35 24.75
CA PHE A 72 28.88 -20.57 25.52
C PHE A 72 30.04 -20.39 26.50
N THR A 73 31.05 -19.60 26.15
CA THR A 73 32.22 -19.34 27.01
C THR A 73 32.01 -18.15 27.95
N GLY A 74 30.83 -17.51 27.93
CA GLY A 74 30.49 -16.37 28.78
C GLY A 74 31.05 -15.03 28.30
N GLY A 75 31.49 -14.95 27.05
CA GLY A 75 31.89 -13.71 26.39
C GLY A 75 30.70 -12.83 26.00
N SER A 76 30.98 -11.57 25.67
CA SER A 76 29.98 -10.64 25.14
C SER A 76 29.78 -10.86 23.63
N VAL A 77 28.54 -10.64 23.17
CA VAL A 77 28.18 -10.64 21.76
C VAL A 77 27.50 -9.33 21.43
N GLU A 78 27.89 -8.70 20.32
CA GLU A 78 27.25 -7.49 19.83
C GLU A 78 25.75 -7.71 19.56
N LYS A 79 24.94 -6.70 19.84
CA LYS A 79 23.50 -6.76 19.60
C LYS A 79 23.22 -6.84 18.10
N LYS A 80 22.72 -7.99 17.65
CA LYS A 80 22.33 -8.24 16.26
C LYS A 80 21.04 -7.49 15.92
N SER A 81 20.99 -6.85 14.73
CA SER A 81 19.81 -6.13 14.26
C SER A 81 18.96 -6.97 13.29
N SER A 82 17.69 -6.57 13.17
CA SER A 82 16.72 -7.12 12.23
C SER A 82 15.78 -5.99 11.87
N ASP A 83 15.93 -5.45 10.66
CA ASP A 83 15.19 -4.26 10.21
C ASP A 83 14.45 -4.57 8.92
N ASN A 84 13.31 -3.91 8.69
CA ASN A 84 12.61 -3.98 7.41
C ASN A 84 13.55 -3.51 6.29
N ALA A 85 13.60 -4.29 5.20
CA ALA A 85 14.41 -3.94 4.05
C ALA A 85 13.85 -2.65 3.40
N THR A 86 14.71 -1.82 2.83
CA THR A 86 14.29 -0.68 2.00
C THR A 86 14.36 -1.00 0.52
N LYS A 87 13.62 -0.23 -0.28
CA LYS A 87 13.66 -0.34 -1.75
C LYS A 87 15.07 -0.18 -2.29
N GLU A 88 15.84 0.77 -1.78
CA GLU A 88 17.20 1.08 -2.21
C GLU A 88 18.12 -0.11 -1.93
N GLN A 89 18.02 -0.72 -0.74
CA GLN A 89 18.81 -1.87 -0.35
C GLN A 89 18.55 -3.08 -1.26
N LEU A 90 17.29 -3.42 -1.52
CA LEU A 90 16.97 -4.56 -2.38
C LEU A 90 17.25 -4.28 -3.87
N SER A 91 17.07 -3.04 -4.32
CA SER A 91 17.37 -2.65 -5.71
C SER A 91 18.87 -2.74 -6.02
N ALA A 92 19.72 -2.41 -5.04
CA ALA A 92 21.18 -2.53 -5.18
C ALA A 92 21.67 -3.97 -5.40
N LEU A 93 20.84 -4.98 -5.08
CA LEU A 93 21.18 -6.40 -5.25
C LEU A 93 20.98 -6.89 -6.67
N GLY A 94 20.12 -6.24 -7.45
CA GLY A 94 19.74 -6.72 -8.78
C GLY A 94 19.35 -8.21 -8.74
N ASN A 95 19.96 -9.01 -9.62
CA ASN A 95 19.66 -10.44 -9.76
C ASN A 95 20.48 -11.36 -8.82
N LYS A 96 21.06 -10.83 -7.75
CA LYS A 96 21.94 -11.60 -6.84
C LYS A 96 21.20 -12.25 -5.67
N ALA A 97 19.92 -11.94 -5.47
CA ALA A 97 19.11 -12.44 -4.38
C ALA A 97 18.71 -13.91 -4.59
N THR A 98 19.62 -14.81 -4.26
CA THR A 98 19.47 -16.26 -4.47
C THR A 98 18.98 -16.96 -3.20
N ILE A 99 18.07 -17.92 -3.37
CA ILE A 99 17.52 -18.72 -2.28
C ILE A 99 18.63 -19.60 -1.68
N LYS A 100 18.93 -19.37 -0.40
CA LYS A 100 19.87 -20.19 0.36
C LYS A 100 19.16 -21.43 0.91
N TYR A 101 18.00 -21.24 1.53
CA TYR A 101 17.10 -22.29 2.04
C TYR A 101 15.73 -21.72 2.46
N PHE A 102 14.79 -22.61 2.72
CA PHE A 102 13.53 -22.32 3.42
C PHE A 102 13.58 -22.80 4.86
N ALA A 103 13.10 -21.96 5.78
CA ALA A 103 12.93 -22.28 7.19
C ALA A 103 11.45 -22.24 7.60
N ASN A 104 11.12 -22.95 8.68
CA ASN A 104 9.81 -22.78 9.31
C ASN A 104 9.82 -21.44 10.06
N GLY A 105 8.90 -20.55 9.71
CA GLY A 105 8.63 -19.32 10.45
C GLY A 105 7.61 -19.52 11.56
N ILE A 106 7.15 -18.41 12.12
CA ILE A 106 6.10 -18.35 13.14
C ILE A 106 4.73 -18.51 12.47
N GLU A 107 3.76 -19.14 13.15
CA GLU A 107 2.37 -19.32 12.66
C GLU A 107 2.26 -20.05 11.31
N ASN A 108 3.06 -21.11 11.11
CA ASN A 108 3.08 -21.90 9.85
C ASN A 108 3.47 -21.12 8.59
N ASN A 109 3.94 -19.88 8.69
CA ASN A 109 4.47 -19.15 7.53
C ASN A 109 5.86 -19.66 7.18
N LYS A 110 6.12 -19.94 5.90
CA LYS A 110 7.49 -20.24 5.45
C LYS A 110 8.33 -18.99 5.41
N LEU A 111 9.54 -19.10 5.96
CA LEU A 111 10.57 -18.09 5.84
C LEU A 111 11.50 -18.49 4.71
N VAL A 112 11.71 -17.61 3.74
CA VAL A 112 12.79 -17.75 2.77
C VAL A 112 14.02 -16.99 3.26
N VAL A 113 15.19 -17.60 3.16
CA VAL A 113 16.47 -16.97 3.50
C VAL A 113 17.29 -16.81 2.23
N LEU A 114 17.66 -15.58 1.92
CA LEU A 114 18.47 -15.22 0.75
C LEU A 114 19.86 -14.79 1.19
N LYS A 115 20.86 -15.14 0.38
CA LYS A 115 22.23 -14.69 0.62
C LYS A 115 22.35 -13.20 0.28
N LEU A 116 22.85 -12.40 1.22
CA LEU A 116 23.20 -11.00 1.01
C LEU A 116 24.73 -10.85 0.97
N ASP A 117 25.39 -11.08 2.10
CA ASP A 117 26.85 -11.15 2.21
C ASP A 117 27.26 -12.08 3.37
N ASP A 118 28.50 -12.00 3.84
CA ASP A 118 29.02 -12.85 4.92
C ASP A 118 28.59 -12.39 6.34
N LYS A 119 28.02 -11.18 6.46
CA LYS A 119 27.60 -10.57 7.72
C LYS A 119 26.08 -10.42 7.83
N LYS A 120 25.37 -10.34 6.70
CA LYS A 120 23.93 -10.11 6.64
C LYS A 120 23.25 -11.10 5.72
N GLU A 121 21.97 -11.34 6.01
CA GLU A 121 21.08 -12.15 5.16
C GLU A 121 19.72 -11.47 5.04
N ILE A 122 19.01 -11.79 3.96
CA ILE A 122 17.63 -11.36 3.79
C ILE A 122 16.72 -12.49 4.25
N ARG A 123 15.73 -12.14 5.05
CA ARG A 123 14.67 -13.04 5.49
C ARG A 123 13.33 -12.49 5.06
N ALA A 124 12.49 -13.33 4.48
CA ALA A 124 11.14 -12.91 4.12
C ALA A 124 10.08 -13.95 4.51
N PHE A 125 8.92 -13.49 4.97
CA PHE A 125 7.73 -14.33 5.09
C PHE A 125 7.19 -14.59 3.69
N PHE A 126 7.57 -15.73 3.10
CA PHE A 126 7.59 -15.89 1.66
C PHE A 126 6.21 -15.77 1.01
N ASP A 127 5.22 -16.47 1.58
CA ASP A 127 3.85 -16.43 1.05
C ASP A 127 3.19 -15.06 1.21
N LYS A 128 3.42 -14.38 2.34
CA LYS A 128 2.90 -13.01 2.57
C LYS A 128 3.55 -12.02 1.61
N ALA A 129 4.86 -12.11 1.41
CA ALA A 129 5.59 -11.27 0.48
C ALA A 129 5.16 -11.50 -0.97
N LEU A 130 4.85 -12.75 -1.36
CA LEU A 130 4.23 -13.05 -2.66
C LEU A 130 2.82 -12.43 -2.76
N GLN A 131 1.96 -12.69 -1.77
CA GLN A 131 0.58 -12.17 -1.74
C GLN A 131 0.53 -10.64 -1.83
N ASN A 132 1.45 -9.93 -1.18
CA ASN A 132 1.51 -8.47 -1.20
C ASN A 132 2.28 -7.91 -2.41
N GLY A 133 2.85 -8.75 -3.27
CA GLY A 133 3.63 -8.31 -4.43
C GLY A 133 5.00 -7.72 -4.07
N GLU A 134 5.47 -7.95 -2.84
CA GLU A 134 6.82 -7.55 -2.38
C GLU A 134 7.91 -8.46 -2.97
N ILE A 135 7.56 -9.75 -3.19
CA ILE A 135 8.31 -10.67 -4.04
C ILE A 135 7.47 -10.96 -5.28
N LYS A 136 8.10 -10.91 -6.45
CA LYS A 136 7.43 -11.24 -7.71
C LYS A 136 7.29 -12.75 -7.85
N SER A 137 6.05 -13.20 -8.03
CA SER A 137 5.73 -14.58 -8.38
C SER A 137 6.39 -14.97 -9.71
N GLN A 138 6.84 -16.23 -9.80
CA GLN A 138 7.26 -16.86 -11.07
C GLN A 138 6.09 -17.52 -11.82
N ALA A 139 4.94 -17.73 -11.17
CA ALA A 139 3.72 -18.17 -11.85
C ALA A 139 3.07 -17.00 -12.61
N GLN A 140 2.84 -17.17 -13.91
CA GLN A 140 2.31 -16.12 -14.81
C GLN A 140 0.93 -15.60 -14.41
N ASP A 141 0.07 -16.48 -13.89
CA ASP A 141 -1.34 -16.16 -13.57
C ASP A 141 -1.57 -15.84 -12.08
N PHE A 142 -0.50 -15.69 -11.30
CA PHE A 142 -0.64 -15.38 -9.90
C PHE A 142 -1.16 -13.96 -9.69
N GLN A 143 -2.26 -13.85 -8.95
CA GLN A 143 -2.85 -12.58 -8.55
C GLN A 143 -2.48 -12.28 -7.10
N THR A 144 -1.83 -11.14 -6.90
CA THR A 144 -1.60 -10.57 -5.57
C THR A 144 -2.93 -10.22 -4.90
N THR A 145 -2.89 -9.95 -3.60
CA THR A 145 -4.04 -9.41 -2.85
C THR A 145 -4.57 -8.14 -3.52
N ALA A 146 -3.67 -7.27 -3.96
CA ALA A 146 -3.99 -6.09 -4.73
C ALA A 146 -4.72 -6.45 -6.04
N ASP A 147 -4.17 -7.36 -6.86
CA ASP A 147 -4.78 -7.79 -8.13
C ASP A 147 -6.18 -8.39 -7.92
N LYS A 148 -6.39 -9.16 -6.87
CA LYS A 148 -7.70 -9.75 -6.53
C LYS A 148 -8.72 -8.68 -6.13
N ILE A 149 -8.30 -7.69 -5.35
CA ILE A 149 -9.14 -6.54 -5.01
C ILE A 149 -9.50 -5.77 -6.29
N PHE A 150 -8.54 -5.54 -7.19
CA PHE A 150 -8.80 -4.88 -8.46
C PHE A 150 -9.72 -5.69 -9.37
N ALA A 151 -9.51 -7.01 -9.50
CA ALA A 151 -10.36 -7.87 -10.31
C ALA A 151 -11.82 -7.88 -9.81
N ASN A 152 -12.01 -7.87 -8.49
CA ASN A 152 -13.34 -7.79 -7.87
C ASN A 152 -13.98 -6.40 -8.06
N ALA A 153 -13.21 -5.32 -7.95
CA ALA A 153 -13.68 -3.97 -8.26
C ALA A 153 -14.07 -3.81 -9.74
N THR A 154 -13.34 -4.45 -10.65
CA THR A 154 -13.62 -4.41 -12.10
C THR A 154 -14.85 -5.22 -12.50
N ARG A 155 -15.21 -6.26 -11.72
CA ARG A 155 -16.44 -7.06 -11.92
C ARG A 155 -17.69 -6.38 -11.38
N GLY A 156 -17.56 -5.41 -10.49
CA GLY A 156 -18.65 -4.57 -9.97
C GLY A 156 -19.06 -3.41 -10.90
N LYS A 157 -19.07 -3.62 -12.22
CA LYS A 157 -19.59 -2.63 -13.21
C LYS A 157 -21.11 -2.48 -13.08
N GLY A 158 -21.56 -1.85 -12.00
CA GLY A 158 -22.77 -1.04 -12.00
C GLY A 158 -22.32 0.42 -11.93
N ASP A 159 -22.67 1.21 -12.95
CA ASP A 159 -22.55 2.68 -13.05
C ASP A 159 -21.71 3.38 -11.96
N GLY A 160 -20.38 3.29 -12.06
CA GLY A 160 -19.49 4.09 -11.21
C GLY A 160 -18.17 3.40 -10.91
N ASN A 161 -17.07 4.11 -11.14
CA ASN A 161 -15.73 3.67 -10.79
C ASN A 161 -15.48 3.96 -9.29
N GLY A 162 -16.14 3.20 -8.41
CA GLY A 162 -16.11 3.34 -6.95
C GLY A 162 -17.43 3.78 -6.34
N THR A 163 -17.46 3.96 -5.01
CA THR A 163 -18.64 4.41 -4.26
C THR A 163 -18.56 5.87 -3.87
N VAL A 164 -19.70 6.54 -3.83
CA VAL A 164 -19.82 7.95 -3.43
C VAL A 164 -20.68 8.07 -2.18
N LYS A 165 -20.17 8.78 -1.18
CA LYS A 165 -20.98 9.33 -0.08
C LYS A 165 -21.01 10.84 -0.26
N SER A 166 -22.17 11.32 -0.72
CA SER A 166 -22.41 12.73 -0.98
C SER A 166 -22.24 13.57 0.29
N PHE A 167 -21.80 14.81 0.11
CA PHE A 167 -21.66 15.79 1.17
C PHE A 167 -23.03 16.20 1.76
N SER A 168 -24.13 15.96 1.04
CA SER A 168 -25.49 16.15 1.55
C SER A 168 -26.46 15.19 0.87
N PRO A 169 -27.45 14.63 1.58
CA PRO A 169 -28.46 13.76 0.98
C PRO A 169 -29.32 14.46 -0.09
N LYS A 170 -29.25 15.80 -0.18
CA LYS A 170 -29.98 16.62 -1.16
C LYS A 170 -29.25 16.75 -2.50
N PHE A 171 -28.00 16.28 -2.58
CA PHE A 171 -27.17 16.33 -3.78
C PHE A 171 -26.88 14.92 -4.28
N ASP A 172 -27.12 14.69 -5.57
CA ASP A 172 -26.69 13.50 -6.29
C ASP A 172 -25.30 13.77 -6.88
N VAL A 173 -24.33 12.94 -6.50
CA VAL A 173 -22.94 13.03 -6.94
C VAL A 173 -22.52 11.70 -7.54
N LYS A 174 -22.04 11.73 -8.78
CA LYS A 174 -21.62 10.54 -9.53
C LYS A 174 -20.17 10.63 -9.95
N ILE A 175 -19.47 9.50 -9.91
CA ILE A 175 -18.13 9.37 -10.50
C ILE A 175 -18.31 9.08 -11.98
N LEU A 176 -17.82 9.98 -12.83
CA LEU A 176 -17.80 9.79 -14.29
C LEU A 176 -16.61 8.95 -14.72
N SER A 177 -15.42 9.25 -14.17
CA SER A 177 -14.20 8.52 -14.48
C SER A 177 -13.09 8.82 -13.46
N VAL A 178 -12.09 7.95 -13.42
CA VAL A 178 -10.85 8.14 -12.65
C VAL A 178 -9.71 7.86 -13.60
N VAL A 179 -9.02 8.91 -14.04
CA VAL A 179 -8.03 8.85 -15.13
C VAL A 179 -6.65 9.21 -14.59
N GLY A 180 -5.67 8.35 -14.80
CA GLY A 180 -4.28 8.61 -14.48
C GLY A 180 -3.49 9.12 -15.69
N ASP A 181 -2.61 10.10 -15.49
CA ASP A 181 -1.61 10.52 -16.47
C ASP A 181 -0.24 10.01 -16.03
N LYS A 182 0.32 9.05 -16.78
CA LYS A 182 1.61 8.43 -16.42
C LYS A 182 2.78 9.41 -16.39
N LYS A 183 2.77 10.41 -17.29
CA LYS A 183 3.87 11.37 -17.43
C LYS A 183 3.81 12.41 -16.33
N ALA A 184 2.62 12.94 -16.07
CA ALA A 184 2.41 13.95 -15.03
C ALA A 184 2.36 13.36 -13.62
N GLN A 185 2.23 12.03 -13.49
CA GLN A 185 2.06 11.32 -12.21
C GLN A 185 0.89 11.90 -11.41
N THR A 186 -0.23 12.08 -12.10
CA THR A 186 -1.47 12.63 -11.55
C THR A 186 -2.63 11.70 -11.79
N VAL A 187 -3.62 11.75 -10.90
CA VAL A 187 -4.91 11.06 -11.08
C VAL A 187 -6.03 12.08 -10.95
N THR A 188 -6.88 12.16 -11.97
CA THR A 188 -8.04 13.03 -11.99
C THR A 188 -9.31 12.21 -11.81
N VAL A 189 -10.07 12.51 -10.75
CA VAL A 189 -11.41 12.00 -10.55
C VAL A 189 -12.39 13.01 -11.13
N ASN A 190 -13.11 12.59 -12.17
CA ASN A 190 -14.15 13.38 -12.80
C ASN A 190 -15.50 13.03 -12.20
N LEU A 191 -16.25 14.05 -11.82
CA LEU A 191 -17.49 13.97 -11.07
C LEU A 191 -18.62 14.70 -11.81
N LEU A 192 -19.85 14.33 -11.48
CA LEU A 192 -21.06 15.03 -11.88
C LEU A 192 -21.90 15.32 -10.63
N ILE A 193 -22.30 16.58 -10.44
CA ILE A 193 -23.05 17.05 -9.27
C ILE A 193 -24.38 17.59 -9.74
N SER A 194 -25.48 17.21 -9.09
CA SER A 194 -26.82 17.74 -9.34
C SER A 194 -27.66 17.76 -8.07
N HIS A 195 -28.74 18.55 -8.06
CA HIS A 195 -29.69 18.63 -6.94
C HIS A 195 -31.06 19.14 -7.40
N LYS A 196 -32.06 19.04 -6.53
CA LYS A 196 -33.41 19.61 -6.73
C LYS A 196 -33.66 20.93 -5.99
N LEU A 197 -32.68 21.41 -5.21
CA LEU A 197 -32.75 22.70 -4.51
C LEU A 197 -32.72 23.90 -5.48
N VAL A 198 -33.18 25.07 -5.03
CA VAL A 198 -32.96 26.35 -5.73
C VAL A 198 -31.46 26.64 -5.81
N HIS A 199 -30.94 27.00 -6.98
CA HIS A 199 -29.53 27.29 -7.31
C HIS A 199 -28.55 27.32 -6.13
N GLN A 200 -27.64 26.34 -6.08
CA GLN A 200 -26.70 26.20 -4.97
C GLN A 200 -25.30 26.66 -5.40
N LYS A 201 -24.63 27.44 -4.55
CA LYS A 201 -23.18 27.62 -4.66
C LYS A 201 -22.53 26.39 -4.04
N VAL A 202 -21.64 25.74 -4.78
CA VAL A 202 -20.84 24.61 -4.31
C VAL A 202 -19.37 24.93 -4.51
N CYS A 203 -18.57 24.64 -3.50
CA CYS A 203 -17.16 24.95 -3.44
C CYS A 203 -16.35 23.74 -2.97
N PHE A 204 -15.29 23.40 -3.67
CA PHE A 204 -14.28 22.43 -3.24
C PHE A 204 -13.08 23.13 -2.61
N ASN A 205 -12.61 22.58 -1.50
CA ASN A 205 -11.47 23.06 -0.71
C ASN A 205 -11.58 24.53 -0.22
N GLU A 206 -12.80 25.10 -0.13
CA GLU A 206 -13.00 26.43 0.42
C GLU A 206 -13.10 26.38 1.96
N ASP A 207 -12.06 26.84 2.66
CA ASP A 207 -12.12 27.28 4.06
C ASP A 207 -11.17 28.46 4.31
N SER A 208 -11.54 29.28 5.30
CA SER A 208 -10.96 30.51 5.81
C SER A 208 -9.53 30.40 6.39
N SER A 209 -8.96 29.20 6.52
CA SER A 209 -7.60 29.02 7.05
C SER A 209 -6.76 28.14 6.11
N HIS A 210 -5.95 28.83 5.32
CA HIS A 210 -5.20 28.29 4.19
C HIS A 210 -4.26 27.14 4.56
N LEU A 211 -4.13 26.17 3.63
CA LEU A 211 -3.09 25.13 3.47
C LEU A 211 -3.36 23.72 4.01
N TRP A 212 -4.24 23.50 4.99
CA TRP A 212 -4.39 22.17 5.62
C TRP A 212 -5.55 21.33 5.07
N TYR A 213 -6.50 21.95 4.37
CA TYR A 213 -7.77 21.35 3.94
C TYR A 213 -7.84 20.99 2.45
N ASN A 214 -6.69 20.74 1.82
CA ASN A 214 -6.67 20.19 0.48
C ASN A 214 -7.31 18.81 0.46
N ALA A 215 -8.06 18.50 -0.61
CA ALA A 215 -8.54 17.16 -0.84
C ALA A 215 -7.39 16.15 -0.76
N LYS A 216 -7.65 15.03 -0.08
CA LYS A 216 -6.68 13.96 0.15
C LYS A 216 -7.19 12.67 -0.46
N ALA A 217 -6.27 11.87 -0.99
CA ALA A 217 -6.54 10.51 -1.39
C ALA A 217 -5.55 9.55 -0.71
N TYR A 218 -6.01 8.33 -0.53
CA TYR A 218 -5.27 7.24 0.10
C TYR A 218 -5.36 6.03 -0.83
N ASP A 219 -4.23 5.41 -1.17
CA ASP A 219 -4.25 4.13 -1.88
C ASP A 219 -4.50 2.96 -0.93
N PHE A 220 -4.48 1.75 -1.47
CA PHE A 220 -4.68 0.52 -0.71
C PHE A 220 -3.50 0.16 0.21
N GLU A 221 -2.35 0.82 0.04
CA GLU A 221 -1.16 0.68 0.88
C GLU A 221 -1.11 1.76 1.98
N GLY A 222 -2.06 2.70 2.00
CA GLY A 222 -2.14 3.80 2.95
C GLY A 222 -1.27 5.00 2.61
N ASN A 223 -0.66 5.04 1.42
CA ASN A 223 0.07 6.22 0.94
C ASN A 223 -0.90 7.38 0.74
N THR A 224 -0.52 8.58 1.19
CA THR A 224 -1.37 9.78 1.11
C THR A 224 -0.97 10.68 -0.05
N TYR A 225 -1.95 11.15 -0.81
CA TYR A 225 -1.78 12.05 -1.94
C TYR A 225 -2.60 13.32 -1.77
N LEU A 226 -2.00 14.46 -2.08
CA LEU A 226 -2.66 15.76 -2.01
C LEU A 226 -3.21 16.16 -3.37
N SER A 227 -4.29 16.95 -3.38
CA SER A 227 -4.77 17.58 -4.60
C SER A 227 -3.72 18.55 -5.18
N LYS A 228 -3.63 18.55 -6.50
CA LYS A 228 -2.94 19.52 -7.35
C LYS A 228 -3.89 20.64 -7.78
N GLU A 229 -5.12 20.27 -8.11
CA GLU A 229 -6.13 21.17 -8.67
C GLU A 229 -7.53 20.60 -8.38
N VAL A 230 -8.49 21.49 -8.20
CA VAL A 230 -9.92 21.20 -8.13
C VAL A 230 -10.68 22.09 -9.11
N GLY A 231 -11.84 21.63 -9.56
CA GLY A 231 -12.71 22.44 -10.41
C GLY A 231 -14.18 22.07 -10.30
N ILE A 232 -15.04 23.08 -10.48
CA ILE A 232 -16.50 22.94 -10.55
C ILE A 232 -17.00 23.82 -11.70
N GLY A 233 -17.64 23.21 -12.69
CA GLY A 233 -18.06 23.88 -13.91
C GLY A 233 -16.88 24.56 -14.61
N SER A 234 -17.00 25.87 -14.82
CA SER A 234 -15.95 26.71 -15.42
C SER A 234 -14.86 27.17 -14.45
N ASP A 235 -15.06 27.05 -13.14
CA ASP A 235 -14.09 27.51 -12.14
C ASP A 235 -13.13 26.39 -11.78
N ARG A 236 -11.83 26.70 -11.74
CA ARG A 236 -10.75 25.76 -11.44
C ARG A 236 -9.55 26.47 -10.85
N ASN A 237 -8.93 25.85 -9.86
CA ASN A 237 -7.77 26.40 -9.16
C ASN A 237 -6.98 25.31 -8.43
N SER A 238 -5.72 25.59 -8.11
CA SER A 238 -4.90 24.75 -7.24
C SER A 238 -5.33 24.75 -5.77
N TYR A 239 -6.05 25.78 -5.33
CA TYR A 239 -6.44 25.97 -3.92
C TYR A 239 -7.88 25.57 -3.67
N TYR A 240 -8.84 26.29 -4.27
CA TYR A 240 -10.27 26.06 -4.13
C TYR A 240 -11.02 26.44 -5.41
N ALA A 241 -12.16 25.81 -5.67
CA ALA A 241 -13.00 26.15 -6.83
C ALA A 241 -14.46 26.20 -6.41
N CYS A 242 -15.19 27.19 -6.89
CA CYS A 242 -16.50 27.59 -6.45
C CYS A 242 -17.40 27.95 -7.63
N ASN A 243 -18.46 27.19 -7.86
CA ASN A 243 -19.42 27.51 -8.92
C ASN A 243 -20.86 27.32 -8.48
N THR A 244 -21.77 27.93 -9.24
CA THR A 244 -23.19 27.69 -9.08
C THR A 244 -23.55 26.38 -9.76
N VAL A 245 -24.18 25.48 -9.02
CA VAL A 245 -24.88 24.31 -9.54
C VAL A 245 -26.34 24.73 -9.68
N PRO A 246 -26.88 24.87 -10.90
CA PRO A 246 -28.28 25.25 -11.08
C PRO A 246 -29.22 24.11 -10.71
N THR A 247 -30.45 24.46 -10.32
CA THR A 247 -31.52 23.49 -10.02
C THR A 247 -31.71 22.50 -11.18
N GLU A 248 -31.62 21.21 -10.88
CA GLU A 248 -31.80 20.09 -11.82
C GLU A 248 -30.87 20.10 -13.04
N VAL A 249 -29.81 20.91 -13.03
CA VAL A 249 -28.78 20.92 -14.07
C VAL A 249 -27.52 20.26 -13.54
N PRO A 250 -27.13 19.09 -14.08
CA PRO A 250 -25.87 18.44 -13.69
C PRO A 250 -24.65 19.26 -14.12
N VAL A 251 -23.76 19.53 -13.18
CA VAL A 251 -22.52 20.27 -13.41
C VAL A 251 -21.32 19.33 -13.22
N LYS A 252 -20.39 19.36 -14.18
CA LYS A 252 -19.14 18.60 -14.08
C LYS A 252 -18.23 19.23 -13.04
N ALA A 253 -17.57 18.39 -12.27
CA ALA A 253 -16.54 18.79 -11.33
C ALA A 253 -15.36 17.82 -11.41
N PHE A 254 -14.21 18.20 -10.88
CA PHE A 254 -13.07 17.31 -10.80
C PHE A 254 -12.16 17.62 -9.62
N VAL A 255 -11.40 16.61 -9.22
CA VAL A 255 -10.21 16.76 -8.36
C VAL A 255 -9.06 16.01 -9.01
N THR A 256 -7.91 16.67 -9.12
CA THR A 256 -6.67 16.08 -9.60
C THR A 256 -5.72 15.92 -8.43
N PHE A 257 -5.30 14.70 -8.14
CA PHE A 257 -4.25 14.37 -7.17
C PHE A 257 -2.89 14.27 -7.87
N LYS A 258 -1.80 14.58 -7.15
CA LYS A 258 -0.41 14.55 -7.67
C LYS A 258 0.45 13.53 -6.96
N GLN A 259 1.61 13.24 -7.56
CA GLN A 259 2.65 12.35 -7.03
C GLN A 259 2.17 10.90 -6.89
N ILE A 260 1.24 10.49 -7.76
CA ILE A 260 0.76 9.12 -7.83
C ILE A 260 1.49 8.43 -8.97
N LEU A 261 2.22 7.36 -8.67
CA LEU A 261 2.97 6.60 -9.66
C LEU A 261 2.07 5.65 -10.45
N PRO A 262 2.38 5.33 -11.72
CA PRO A 262 1.63 4.36 -12.54
C PRO A 262 1.51 2.93 -11.96
N SER A 263 2.32 2.62 -10.94
CA SER A 263 2.22 1.38 -10.16
C SER A 263 0.96 1.35 -9.29
N VAL A 264 0.47 2.51 -8.83
CA VAL A 264 -0.74 2.63 -8.01
C VAL A 264 -1.95 2.40 -8.90
N LYS A 265 -2.67 1.29 -8.71
CA LYS A 265 -3.80 0.91 -9.58
C LYS A 265 -5.16 1.44 -9.12
N GLY A 266 -5.26 1.94 -7.89
CA GLY A 266 -6.48 2.53 -7.37
C GLY A 266 -6.27 3.33 -6.09
N LEU A 267 -7.29 4.08 -5.71
CA LEU A 267 -7.36 4.83 -4.47
C LEU A 267 -8.44 4.20 -3.59
N LYS A 268 -8.07 3.79 -2.38
CA LYS A 268 -9.01 3.20 -1.41
C LYS A 268 -10.02 4.23 -0.93
N PHE A 269 -9.58 5.46 -0.68
CA PHE A 269 -10.41 6.52 -0.13
C PHE A 269 -9.95 7.89 -0.63
N ALA A 270 -10.89 8.80 -0.90
CA ALA A 270 -10.59 10.21 -1.11
C ALA A 270 -11.63 11.08 -0.41
N SER A 271 -11.17 12.17 0.20
CA SER A 271 -12.03 13.16 0.85
C SER A 271 -11.78 14.55 0.29
N ILE A 272 -12.87 15.26 0.00
CA ILE A 272 -12.85 16.61 -0.56
C ILE A 272 -13.71 17.50 0.33
N LEU A 273 -13.11 18.52 0.95
CA LEU A 273 -13.87 19.49 1.74
C LEU A 273 -14.81 20.23 0.79
N THR A 274 -16.09 20.24 1.12
CA THR A 274 -17.14 20.83 0.31
C THR A 274 -17.92 21.83 1.13
N LYS A 275 -17.94 23.08 0.66
CA LYS A 275 -18.78 24.15 1.21
C LYS A 275 -19.94 24.42 0.26
N PHE A 276 -21.16 24.42 0.74
CA PHE A 276 -22.34 24.55 -0.11
C PHE A 276 -23.52 25.26 0.56
N GLY A 277 -24.39 25.85 -0.24
CA GLY A 277 -25.62 26.50 0.22
C GLY A 277 -26.29 27.31 -0.89
N PRO A 278 -27.43 27.97 -0.60
CA PRO A 278 -28.09 28.86 -1.55
C PRO A 278 -27.14 29.91 -2.11
N THR A 279 -27.23 30.19 -3.41
CA THR A 279 -26.34 31.18 -4.07
C THR A 279 -26.45 32.57 -3.44
N ASP A 280 -27.65 32.94 -3.01
CA ASP A 280 -28.04 34.20 -2.37
C ASP A 280 -27.94 34.16 -0.83
N GLY A 281 -27.56 33.01 -0.25
CA GLY A 281 -27.46 32.80 1.19
C GLY A 281 -26.09 33.15 1.78
N TRP A 282 -26.11 33.69 3.00
CA TRP A 282 -24.90 34.00 3.79
C TRP A 282 -24.40 32.78 4.58
N ASP A 283 -25.29 31.89 4.99
CA ASP A 283 -24.94 30.65 5.68
C ASP A 283 -24.72 29.50 4.69
N ARG A 284 -23.53 28.91 4.75
CA ARG A 284 -23.16 27.74 3.95
C ARG A 284 -22.66 26.64 4.86
N GLU A 285 -23.13 25.43 4.59
CA GLU A 285 -22.70 24.22 5.27
C GLU A 285 -21.32 23.80 4.78
N VAL A 286 -20.51 23.23 5.66
CA VAL A 286 -19.19 22.69 5.35
C VAL A 286 -19.12 21.24 5.80
N THR A 287 -18.80 20.35 4.89
CA THR A 287 -18.69 18.90 5.14
C THR A 287 -17.80 18.25 4.09
N TYR A 288 -17.72 16.92 4.06
CA TYR A 288 -16.86 16.19 3.12
C TYR A 288 -17.67 15.42 2.08
N LEU A 289 -17.24 15.55 0.82
CA LEU A 289 -17.51 14.55 -0.20
C LEU A 289 -16.50 13.41 -0.02
N GLU A 290 -17.01 12.19 0.15
CA GLU A 290 -16.18 11.00 0.35
C GLU A 290 -16.36 10.05 -0.84
N LEU A 291 -15.24 9.59 -1.37
CA LEU A 291 -15.16 8.65 -2.48
C LEU A 291 -14.38 7.43 -2.01
N SER A 292 -14.76 6.22 -2.43
CA SER A 292 -14.05 5.01 -2.03
C SER A 292 -13.94 4.01 -3.17
N ASP A 293 -12.93 3.15 -3.07
CA ASP A 293 -12.69 2.04 -4.01
C ASP A 293 -12.61 2.49 -5.48
N LEU A 294 -11.82 3.54 -5.72
CA LEU A 294 -11.60 4.14 -7.03
C LEU A 294 -10.54 3.34 -7.80
N VAL A 295 -10.83 2.91 -9.03
CA VAL A 295 -9.87 2.22 -9.91
C VAL A 295 -9.28 3.21 -10.91
N ILE A 296 -7.96 3.27 -11.06
CA ILE A 296 -7.34 4.26 -11.96
C ILE A 296 -7.19 3.69 -13.37
N ASP A 297 -7.78 4.37 -14.35
CA ASP A 297 -7.55 4.14 -15.78
C ASP A 297 -6.33 4.97 -16.24
N TRP A 298 -5.15 4.36 -16.25
CA TRP A 298 -3.90 5.01 -16.62
C TRP A 298 -3.73 5.18 -18.13
N LYS A 299 -3.60 6.43 -18.57
CA LYS A 299 -3.24 6.81 -19.94
C LYS A 299 -1.72 6.98 -20.06
#